data_AF-A0A2J7ZTV7-F1
#
_entry.id   AF-A0A2J7ZTV7-F1
#
_cell.length_a   1.000
_cell.length_b   1.000
_cell.length_c   1.000
_cell.angle_alpha   90.00
_cell.angle_beta   90.00
_cell.angle_gamma   90.00
#
_symmetry.space_group_name_H-M   'P 1'
#
loop_
_entity.id
_entity.type
_entity.pdbx_description
1 polymer ?
#
loop_
_entity_poly.entity_id
_entity_poly.type
_entity_poly.pdbx_seq_one_letter_code
_entity_poly.pdbx_strand_id
1 'polypeptide(L)'
;MLLVACRQLSGRVVHSALLSQHPFGVELDGASPPLSWQGTYRPLFTALQPAGLEQLGLSCAPLSVLDVDALVRHLPLLQVLTLYDGLELAALPFLRCLARLRKLCVGLGSMQGDMEEAWLNKAALKGALLVLCKEAPSLKSITLDLGGWGSASTLEAVIACLDVKLTDLDCPHPVIEIIGAEPSSSSTGEDSSGEGSSGGED
;
A
#
# COMPACT_ATOMS: atom_id res chain seq x y z
N MET A 1 -24.08 10.78 -8.73
CA MET A 1 -23.78 9.39 -8.33
C MET A 1 -22.52 9.33 -7.46
N LEU A 2 -21.36 9.82 -7.92
CA LEU A 2 -20.14 9.85 -7.11
C LEU A 2 -20.32 10.51 -5.73
N LEU A 3 -20.88 11.72 -5.67
CA LEU A 3 -21.17 12.38 -4.39
C LEU A 3 -22.11 11.59 -3.46
N VAL A 4 -22.98 10.73 -4.01
CA VAL A 4 -23.86 9.87 -3.20
C VAL A 4 -23.09 8.67 -2.67
N ALA A 5 -22.26 8.01 -3.49
CA ALA A 5 -21.39 6.94 -3.06
C ALA A 5 -20.35 7.43 -2.04
N CYS A 6 -19.71 8.57 -2.33
CA CYS A 6 -18.84 9.26 -1.38
C CYS A 6 -19.60 9.69 -0.13
N ARG A 7 -20.84 10.20 -0.20
CA ARG A 7 -21.64 10.51 1.01
C ARG A 7 -22.01 9.28 1.85
N GLN A 8 -22.26 8.14 1.21
CA GLN A 8 -22.45 6.87 1.92
C GLN A 8 -21.18 6.46 2.69
N LEU A 9 -20.03 6.97 2.26
CA LEU A 9 -18.76 6.86 2.96
C LEU A 9 -18.45 8.11 3.84
N SER A 10 -19.03 9.30 3.56
CA SER A 10 -18.62 10.61 4.12
C SER A 10 -19.13 10.90 5.54
N GLY A 11 -19.49 9.87 6.30
CA GLY A 11 -19.39 9.93 7.76
C GLY A 11 -17.97 9.65 8.27
N ARG A 12 -17.05 9.26 7.38
CA ARG A 12 -15.73 8.68 7.68
C ARG A 12 -14.64 9.01 6.65
N VAL A 13 -14.85 10.03 5.81
CA VAL A 13 -13.85 10.47 4.81
C VAL A 13 -13.22 11.75 5.34
N VAL A 14 -11.98 11.67 5.83
CA VAL A 14 -11.17 12.84 6.13
C VAL A 14 -10.49 13.30 4.82
N HIS A 15 -10.43 14.61 4.59
CA HIS A 15 -9.53 15.16 3.58
C HIS A 15 -8.14 15.24 4.23
N SER A 16 -7.35 14.15 4.20
CA SER A 16 -5.99 14.24 4.70
C SER A 16 -5.07 14.89 3.67
N ALA A 17 -4.33 15.90 4.12
CA ALA A 17 -3.38 16.68 3.33
C ALA A 17 -2.16 15.86 2.82
N LEU A 18 -2.05 14.59 3.23
CA LEU A 18 -1.01 13.65 2.79
C LEU A 18 -1.25 13.12 1.36
N LEU A 19 -2.47 13.21 0.82
CA LEU A 19 -2.79 12.84 -0.57
C LEU A 19 -2.41 13.91 -1.61
N SER A 20 -1.69 14.96 -1.20
CA SER A 20 -1.32 16.13 -2.00
C SER A 20 -0.46 15.83 -3.24
N GLN A 21 -0.11 14.57 -3.51
CA GLN A 21 0.62 14.14 -4.71
C GLN A 21 -0.25 13.53 -5.82
N HIS A 22 -1.55 13.28 -5.60
CA HIS A 22 -2.43 12.67 -6.61
C HIS A 22 -3.69 13.52 -6.87
N PRO A 23 -4.07 13.80 -8.13
CA PRO A 23 -5.20 14.66 -8.46
C PRO A 23 -6.56 14.08 -8.02
N PHE A 24 -6.64 12.76 -7.77
CA PHE A 24 -7.84 12.09 -7.25
C PHE A 24 -7.45 10.99 -6.25
N GLY A 25 -7.59 11.28 -4.94
CA GLY A 25 -7.44 10.31 -3.86
C GLY A 25 -8.75 10.16 -3.07
N VAL A 26 -9.07 8.94 -2.66
CA VAL A 26 -10.19 8.62 -1.78
C VAL A 26 -9.66 7.92 -0.55
N GLU A 27 -9.64 8.62 0.56
CA GLU A 27 -9.30 8.06 1.88
C GLU A 27 -10.55 7.40 2.46
N LEU A 28 -10.44 6.12 2.83
CA LEU A 28 -11.56 5.34 3.34
C LEU A 28 -11.45 5.07 4.85
N ASP A 29 -10.34 5.37 5.52
CA ASP A 29 -10.16 5.26 6.99
C ASP A 29 -10.61 3.91 7.59
N GLY A 30 -10.41 2.80 6.88
CA GLY A 30 -10.84 1.48 7.35
C GLY A 30 -12.36 1.27 7.24
N ALA A 31 -13.08 2.18 6.58
CA ALA A 31 -14.51 2.08 6.39
C ALA A 31 -14.84 0.90 5.50
N SER A 32 -15.32 -0.17 6.13
CA SER A 32 -15.90 -1.30 5.41
C SER A 32 -17.03 -0.82 4.48
N PRO A 33 -17.16 -1.43 3.30
CA PRO A 33 -18.21 -1.08 2.37
C PRO A 33 -19.58 -1.26 3.06
N PRO A 34 -20.52 -0.32 2.88
CA PRO A 34 -21.86 -0.41 3.46
C PRO A 34 -22.53 -1.75 3.15
N LEU A 35 -23.42 -2.23 4.03
CA LEU A 35 -24.18 -3.47 3.79
C LEU A 35 -24.94 -3.46 2.46
N SER A 36 -25.40 -2.28 2.01
CA SER A 36 -26.02 -2.10 0.70
C SER A 36 -25.11 -2.41 -0.49
N TRP A 37 -23.80 -2.44 -0.29
CA TRP A 37 -22.78 -2.75 -1.30
C TRP A 37 -22.32 -4.21 -1.24
N GLN A 38 -22.98 -5.03 -0.41
CA GLN A 38 -22.76 -6.47 -0.29
C GLN A 38 -21.30 -6.82 0.04
N GLY A 39 -20.65 -5.99 0.85
CA GLY A 39 -19.27 -6.24 1.28
C GLY A 39 -18.20 -5.93 0.24
N THR A 40 -18.52 -5.23 -0.86
CA THR A 40 -17.54 -4.89 -1.92
C THR A 40 -17.52 -3.39 -2.22
N TYR A 41 -16.40 -2.88 -2.72
CA TYR A 41 -16.23 -1.50 -3.19
C TYR A 41 -16.69 -1.30 -4.64
N ARG A 42 -17.30 -2.31 -5.27
CA ARG A 42 -17.81 -2.22 -6.65
C ARG A 42 -18.67 -0.97 -6.92
N PRO A 43 -19.62 -0.57 -6.04
CA PRO A 43 -20.42 0.63 -6.29
C PRO A 43 -19.60 1.93 -6.29
N LEU A 44 -18.52 1.99 -5.51
CA LEU A 44 -17.57 3.11 -5.55
C LEU A 44 -16.89 3.20 -6.92
N PHE A 45 -16.31 2.09 -7.41
CA PHE A 45 -15.64 2.08 -8.71
C PHE A 45 -16.59 2.38 -9.87
N THR A 46 -17.83 1.85 -9.80
CA THR A 46 -18.88 2.17 -10.77
C THR A 46 -19.20 3.67 -10.78
N ALA A 47 -19.22 4.32 -9.61
CA ALA A 47 -19.49 5.74 -9.51
C ALA A 47 -18.32 6.62 -9.96
N LEU A 48 -17.08 6.12 -9.88
CA LEU A 48 -15.86 6.77 -10.36
C LEU A 48 -15.65 6.60 -11.88
N GLN A 49 -16.22 5.56 -12.50
CA GLN A 49 -16.06 5.26 -13.93
C GLN A 49 -16.26 6.47 -14.87
N PRO A 50 -17.33 7.31 -14.73
CA PRO A 50 -17.54 8.43 -15.64
C PRO A 50 -16.47 9.52 -15.56
N ALA A 51 -15.69 9.57 -14.48
CA ALA A 51 -14.64 10.56 -14.31
C ALA A 51 -13.37 10.23 -15.14
N GLY A 52 -13.29 9.03 -15.74
CA GLY A 52 -12.18 8.66 -16.62
C GLY A 52 -10.82 8.72 -15.91
N LEU A 53 -10.77 8.31 -14.64
CA LEU A 53 -9.60 8.49 -13.79
C LEU A 53 -8.37 7.77 -14.33
N GLU A 54 -7.27 8.52 -14.40
CA GLU A 54 -5.94 7.96 -14.69
C GLU A 54 -5.12 7.72 -13.43
N GLN A 55 -5.50 8.34 -12.31
CA GLN A 55 -4.80 8.21 -11.03
C GLN A 55 -5.82 8.00 -9.92
N LEU A 56 -5.56 7.03 -9.05
CA LEU A 56 -6.41 6.72 -7.90
C LEU A 56 -5.53 6.37 -6.70
N GLY A 57 -5.71 7.10 -5.61
CA GLY A 57 -5.25 6.71 -4.29
C GLY A 57 -6.41 6.15 -3.45
N LEU A 58 -6.20 5.01 -2.80
CA LEU A 58 -7.08 4.47 -1.78
C LEU A 58 -6.27 4.21 -0.51
N SER A 59 -6.79 4.62 0.64
CA SER A 59 -6.16 4.35 1.94
C SER A 59 -7.12 3.58 2.84
N CYS A 60 -6.58 2.60 3.57
CA CYS A 60 -7.25 1.78 4.57
C CYS A 60 -8.50 1.07 4.02
N ALA A 61 -8.38 0.42 2.86
CA ALA A 61 -9.51 -0.21 2.19
C ALA A 61 -9.14 -1.63 1.79
N PRO A 62 -9.46 -2.68 2.57
CA PRO A 62 -9.02 -4.04 2.26
C PRO A 62 -9.64 -4.53 0.94
N LEU A 63 -8.91 -4.38 -0.15
CA LEU A 63 -9.35 -4.80 -1.47
C LEU A 63 -9.11 -6.29 -1.64
N SER A 64 -10.20 -7.01 -1.80
CA SER A 64 -10.19 -8.42 -2.19
C SER A 64 -9.97 -8.58 -3.69
N VAL A 65 -9.84 -9.83 -4.13
CA VAL A 65 -9.82 -10.19 -5.57
C VAL A 65 -11.07 -9.66 -6.29
N LEU A 66 -12.24 -9.68 -5.64
CA LEU A 66 -13.49 -9.19 -6.23
C LEU A 66 -13.48 -7.67 -6.41
N ASP A 67 -12.88 -6.95 -5.47
CA ASP A 67 -12.76 -5.50 -5.55
C ASP A 67 -11.77 -5.07 -6.63
N VAL A 68 -10.63 -5.76 -6.75
CA VAL A 68 -9.66 -5.53 -7.82
C VAL A 68 -10.28 -5.82 -9.19
N ASP A 69 -11.05 -6.90 -9.32
CA ASP A 69 -11.76 -7.18 -10.57
C ASP A 69 -12.81 -6.10 -10.92
N ALA A 70 -13.53 -5.58 -9.92
CA ALA A 70 -14.42 -4.44 -10.14
C ALA A 70 -13.64 -3.17 -10.55
N LEU A 71 -12.49 -2.92 -9.94
CA LEU A 71 -11.60 -1.81 -10.28
C LEU A 71 -11.11 -1.92 -11.74
N VAL A 72 -10.69 -3.11 -12.17
CA VAL A 72 -10.28 -3.39 -13.57
C VAL A 72 -11.43 -3.11 -14.53
N ARG A 73 -12.65 -3.55 -14.20
CA ARG A 73 -13.82 -3.39 -15.07
C ARG A 73 -14.29 -1.94 -15.20
N HIS A 74 -14.23 -1.19 -14.11
CA HIS A 74 -14.81 0.15 -14.05
C HIS A 74 -13.79 1.29 -14.28
N LEU A 75 -12.49 1.05 -14.10
CA LEU A 75 -11.44 2.05 -14.24
C LEU A 75 -10.34 1.62 -15.23
N PRO A 76 -10.66 1.35 -16.51
CA PRO A 76 -9.70 0.84 -17.49
C PRO A 76 -8.62 1.86 -17.90
N LEU A 77 -8.81 3.15 -17.58
CA LEU A 77 -7.87 4.22 -17.92
C LEU A 77 -6.80 4.43 -16.86
N LEU A 78 -6.85 3.68 -15.76
CA LEU A 78 -5.98 3.87 -14.61
C LEU A 78 -4.52 3.59 -14.97
N GLN A 79 -3.67 4.58 -14.70
CA GLN A 79 -2.22 4.56 -14.92
C GLN A 79 -1.43 4.56 -13.61
N VAL A 80 -1.96 5.18 -12.56
CA VAL A 80 -1.34 5.24 -11.23
C VAL A 80 -2.35 4.73 -10.22
N LEU A 81 -1.95 3.70 -9.47
CA LEU A 81 -2.73 3.15 -8.38
C LEU A 81 -1.89 3.17 -7.11
N THR A 82 -2.40 3.84 -6.09
CA THR A 82 -1.77 3.93 -4.78
C THR A 82 -2.73 3.33 -3.76
N LEU A 83 -2.28 2.30 -3.03
CA LEU A 83 -3.06 1.55 -2.06
C LEU A 83 -2.32 1.54 -0.73
N TYR A 84 -2.74 2.34 0.23
CA TYR A 84 -2.21 2.28 1.60
C TYR A 84 -3.08 1.34 2.43
N ASP A 85 -2.49 0.29 3.00
CA ASP A 85 -3.13 -0.60 3.98
C ASP A 85 -4.46 -1.19 3.51
N GLY A 86 -4.47 -1.64 2.25
CA GLY A 86 -5.72 -1.95 1.57
C GLY A 86 -5.62 -2.96 0.44
N LEU A 87 -4.63 -3.84 0.42
CA LEU A 87 -4.55 -4.85 -0.63
C LEU A 87 -4.30 -6.23 -0.03
N GLU A 88 -5.22 -7.16 -0.29
CA GLU A 88 -4.93 -8.57 -0.03
C GLU A 88 -3.82 -9.04 -0.97
N LEU A 89 -2.84 -9.77 -0.45
CA LEU A 89 -1.74 -10.28 -1.27
C LEU A 89 -2.25 -11.12 -2.45
N ALA A 90 -3.30 -11.90 -2.23
CA ALA A 90 -3.93 -12.72 -3.26
C ALA A 90 -4.53 -11.90 -4.43
N ALA A 91 -4.84 -10.62 -4.19
CA ALA A 91 -5.38 -9.72 -5.20
C ALA A 91 -4.29 -9.02 -6.05
N LEU A 92 -3.05 -8.97 -5.57
CA LEU A 92 -1.91 -8.34 -6.25
C LEU A 92 -1.72 -8.84 -7.71
N PRO A 93 -1.76 -10.16 -8.02
CA PRO A 93 -1.60 -10.64 -9.40
C PRO A 93 -2.71 -10.16 -10.35
N PHE A 94 -3.90 -9.85 -9.85
CA PHE A 94 -5.04 -9.44 -10.67
C PHE A 94 -4.91 -8.01 -11.19
N LEU A 95 -4.03 -7.20 -10.59
CA LEU A 95 -3.69 -5.87 -11.09
C LEU A 95 -3.05 -5.89 -12.49
N ARG A 96 -2.53 -7.05 -12.93
CA ARG A 96 -2.05 -7.25 -14.32
C ARG A 96 -3.13 -6.95 -15.37
N CYS A 97 -4.40 -7.06 -15.01
CA CYS A 97 -5.52 -6.80 -15.91
C CYS A 97 -5.76 -5.29 -16.15
N LEU A 98 -5.10 -4.42 -15.38
CA LEU A 98 -5.08 -2.98 -15.65
C LEU A 98 -4.06 -2.68 -16.76
N ALA A 99 -4.51 -2.80 -18.01
CA ALA A 99 -3.65 -2.68 -19.19
C ALA A 99 -2.87 -1.36 -19.29
N ARG A 100 -3.32 -0.28 -18.62
CA ARG A 100 -2.67 1.03 -18.62
C ARG A 100 -1.89 1.33 -17.34
N LEU A 101 -1.87 0.44 -16.35
CA LEU A 101 -1.19 0.66 -15.09
C LEU A 101 0.32 0.77 -15.32
N ARG A 102 0.89 1.91 -14.94
CA ARG A 102 2.31 2.24 -15.06
C ARG A 102 3.00 2.30 -13.71
N LYS A 103 2.28 2.76 -12.68
CA LYS A 103 2.81 2.89 -11.33
C LYS A 103 1.86 2.25 -10.34
N LEU A 104 2.40 1.37 -9.52
CA LEU A 104 1.70 0.76 -8.40
C LEU A 104 2.46 1.13 -7.12
N CYS A 105 1.77 1.75 -6.16
CA CYS A 105 2.32 1.98 -4.83
C CYS A 105 1.45 1.20 -3.82
N VAL A 106 2.06 0.36 -3.00
CA VAL A 106 1.36 -0.40 -1.95
C VAL A 106 2.02 -0.08 -0.61
N GLY A 107 1.27 0.59 0.27
CA GLY A 107 1.64 0.77 1.66
C GLY A 107 1.13 -0.38 2.51
N LEU A 108 1.99 -0.86 3.41
CA LEU A 108 1.74 -2.02 4.26
C LEU A 108 1.85 -1.68 5.76
N GLY A 109 2.08 -0.40 6.07
CA GLY A 109 2.49 0.12 7.36
C GLY A 109 1.53 -0.05 8.54
N SER A 110 0.23 -0.23 8.29
CA SER A 110 -0.78 -0.39 9.35
C SER A 110 -1.62 -1.67 9.21
N MET A 111 -1.23 -2.60 8.34
CA MET A 111 -1.86 -3.91 8.27
C MET A 111 -1.66 -4.68 9.59
N GLN A 112 -2.75 -5.22 10.14
CA GLN A 112 -2.73 -6.07 11.34
C GLN A 112 -3.37 -7.43 11.06
N GLY A 113 -2.89 -8.47 11.75
CA GLY A 113 -3.49 -9.81 11.75
C GLY A 113 -3.21 -10.61 10.49
N ASP A 114 -4.20 -11.38 10.01
CA ASP A 114 -4.07 -12.33 8.90
C ASP A 114 -3.51 -11.71 7.61
N MET A 115 -3.77 -10.42 7.38
CA MET A 115 -3.26 -9.70 6.22
C MET A 115 -1.74 -9.49 6.31
N GLU A 116 -1.24 -9.10 7.49
CA GLU A 116 0.20 -8.95 7.75
C GLU A 116 0.92 -10.29 7.53
N GLU A 117 0.39 -11.39 8.08
CA GLU A 117 0.98 -12.72 7.92
C GLU A 117 1.08 -13.15 6.45
N ALA A 118 0.06 -12.84 5.64
CA ALA A 118 0.08 -13.14 4.21
C ALA A 118 1.21 -12.39 3.49
N TRP A 119 1.40 -11.11 3.79
CA TRP A 119 2.47 -10.29 3.21
C TRP A 119 3.88 -10.67 3.70
N LEU A 120 3.99 -11.29 4.89
CA LEU A 120 5.23 -11.88 5.39
C LEU A 120 5.59 -13.21 4.72
N ASN A 121 4.65 -13.84 4.00
CA ASN A 121 4.93 -15.04 3.22
C ASN A 121 5.73 -14.67 1.96
N LYS A 122 7.07 -14.74 2.09
CA LYS A 122 8.03 -14.42 1.04
C LYS A 122 7.76 -15.14 -0.28
N ALA A 123 7.35 -16.41 -0.22
CA ALA A 123 7.09 -17.19 -1.42
C ALA A 123 5.83 -16.71 -2.15
N ALA A 124 4.76 -16.42 -1.41
CA ALA A 124 3.52 -15.88 -1.96
C ALA A 124 3.73 -14.48 -2.54
N LEU A 125 4.42 -13.59 -1.81
CA LEU A 125 4.71 -12.23 -2.26
C LEU A 125 5.54 -12.24 -3.53
N LYS A 126 6.61 -13.02 -3.55
CA LYS A 126 7.44 -13.21 -4.72
C LYS A 126 6.67 -13.76 -5.91
N GLY A 127 5.86 -14.79 -5.71
CA GLY A 127 5.03 -15.37 -6.77
C GLY A 127 4.07 -14.34 -7.36
N ALA A 128 3.43 -13.55 -6.50
CA ALA A 128 2.51 -12.51 -6.93
C ALA A 128 3.20 -11.38 -7.72
N LEU A 129 4.36 -10.92 -7.25
CA LEU A 129 5.16 -9.92 -7.96
C LEU A 129 5.70 -10.45 -9.30
N LEU A 130 6.15 -11.69 -9.37
CA LEU A 130 6.63 -12.29 -10.62
C LEU A 130 5.51 -12.34 -11.68
N VAL A 131 4.30 -12.75 -11.29
CA VAL A 131 3.14 -12.72 -12.19
C VAL A 131 2.88 -11.29 -12.66
N LEU A 132 2.89 -10.32 -11.74
CA LEU A 132 2.65 -8.93 -12.10
C LEU A 132 3.72 -8.36 -13.04
N CYS A 133 5.00 -8.59 -12.76
CA CYS A 133 6.11 -8.14 -13.60
C CYS A 133 6.10 -8.76 -15.00
N LYS A 134 5.69 -10.03 -15.12
CA LYS A 134 5.67 -10.76 -16.39
C LYS A 134 4.43 -10.43 -17.23
N GLU A 135 3.30 -10.20 -16.59
CA GLU A 135 1.98 -10.14 -17.25
C GLU A 135 1.35 -8.74 -17.26
N ALA A 136 2.00 -7.73 -16.66
CA ALA A 136 1.58 -6.33 -16.73
C ALA A 136 2.52 -5.51 -17.65
N PRO A 137 2.32 -5.53 -18.98
CA PRO A 137 3.29 -4.98 -19.95
C PRO A 137 3.49 -3.46 -19.86
N SER A 138 2.53 -2.73 -19.28
CA SER A 138 2.61 -1.27 -19.12
C SER A 138 3.27 -0.84 -17.81
N LEU A 139 3.47 -1.79 -16.88
CA LEU A 139 3.92 -1.48 -15.53
C LEU A 139 5.39 -1.10 -15.56
N LYS A 140 5.70 0.08 -15.02
CA LYS A 140 7.05 0.67 -15.01
C LYS A 140 7.65 0.69 -13.61
N SER A 141 6.82 0.88 -12.59
CA SER A 141 7.30 0.90 -11.21
C SER A 141 6.31 0.25 -10.25
N ILE A 142 6.87 -0.47 -9.27
CA ILE A 142 6.17 -0.99 -8.11
C ILE A 142 6.88 -0.45 -6.88
N THR A 143 6.18 0.29 -6.03
CA THR A 143 6.71 0.77 -4.75
C THR A 143 6.02 0.01 -3.64
N LEU A 144 6.79 -0.66 -2.78
CA LEU A 144 6.32 -1.29 -1.56
C LEU A 144 6.78 -0.42 -0.38
N ASP A 145 5.83 0.25 0.27
CA ASP A 145 6.10 1.07 1.45
C ASP A 145 5.81 0.24 2.71
N LEU A 146 6.89 -0.10 3.41
CA LEU A 146 6.91 -0.90 4.62
C LEU A 146 7.00 -0.02 5.87
N GLY A 147 6.75 1.29 5.76
CA GLY A 147 6.76 2.23 6.86
C GLY A 147 5.77 1.84 7.96
N GLY A 148 6.26 1.24 9.05
CA GLY A 148 5.44 0.72 10.15
C GLY A 148 5.62 -0.78 10.42
N TRP A 149 6.30 -1.51 9.53
CA TRP A 149 6.64 -2.91 9.76
C TRP A 149 7.66 -3.08 10.88
N GLY A 150 7.33 -3.94 11.84
CA GLY A 150 8.16 -4.25 12.99
C GLY A 150 9.49 -4.89 12.58
N SER A 151 10.58 -4.20 12.92
CA SER A 151 12.00 -4.58 12.78
C SER A 151 12.61 -4.53 11.37
N ALA A 152 13.74 -3.83 11.27
CA ALA A 152 14.55 -3.70 10.06
C ALA A 152 15.03 -5.05 9.48
N SER A 153 15.13 -6.10 10.30
CA SER A 153 15.55 -7.44 9.86
C SER A 153 14.55 -8.13 8.94
N THR A 154 13.25 -7.91 9.12
CA THR A 154 12.20 -8.46 8.25
C THR A 154 12.24 -7.80 6.88
N LEU A 155 12.43 -6.47 6.86
CA LEU A 155 12.59 -5.65 5.66
C LEU A 155 13.78 -6.11 4.81
N GLU A 156 14.97 -6.18 5.40
CA GLU A 156 16.20 -6.64 4.73
C GLU A 156 16.04 -8.05 4.13
N ALA A 157 15.38 -8.94 4.87
CA ALA A 157 15.21 -10.32 4.43
C ALA A 157 14.11 -10.50 3.35
N VAL A 158 13.20 -9.53 3.19
CA VAL A 158 12.25 -9.45 2.07
C VAL A 158 12.94 -8.84 0.86
N ILE A 159 13.68 -7.74 1.02
CA ILE A 159 14.47 -7.08 -0.02
C ILE A 159 15.44 -8.08 -0.66
N ALA A 160 16.28 -8.74 0.14
CA ALA A 160 17.26 -9.71 -0.34
C ALA A 160 16.63 -10.88 -1.11
N CYS A 161 15.39 -11.27 -0.77
CA CYS A 161 14.69 -12.37 -1.45
C CYS A 161 14.13 -11.98 -2.82
N LEU A 162 13.74 -10.70 -2.96
CA LEU A 162 13.21 -10.11 -4.19
C LEU A 162 14.34 -9.78 -5.16
N ASP A 163 15.43 -9.20 -4.67
CA ASP A 163 16.57 -8.76 -5.47
C ASP A 163 17.23 -9.93 -6.23
N VAL A 164 17.56 -11.02 -5.53
CA VAL A 164 18.29 -12.19 -6.08
C VAL A 164 17.58 -12.90 -7.25
N LYS A 165 16.27 -12.73 -7.45
CA LYS A 165 15.50 -13.49 -8.45
C LYS A 165 14.68 -12.65 -9.42
N LEU A 166 14.54 -11.35 -9.20
CA LEU A 166 14.03 -10.45 -10.24
C LEU A 166 15.14 -10.12 -11.26
N THR A 167 16.41 -10.21 -10.86
CA THR A 167 17.57 -10.14 -11.75
C THR A 167 17.61 -11.28 -12.79
N ASP A 168 16.87 -12.38 -12.57
CA ASP A 168 16.74 -13.50 -13.52
C ASP A 168 15.67 -13.24 -14.62
N LEU A 169 15.01 -12.07 -14.61
CA LEU A 169 14.06 -11.70 -15.65
C LEU A 169 14.82 -11.16 -16.87
N ASP A 170 14.94 -11.99 -17.92
CA ASP A 170 15.56 -11.65 -19.22
C ASP A 170 14.78 -10.58 -20.03
N CYS A 171 13.79 -9.90 -19.44
CA CYS A 171 12.90 -8.95 -20.11
C CYS A 171 12.79 -7.62 -19.35
N PRO A 172 12.40 -6.51 -20.01
CA PRO A 172 12.17 -5.24 -19.34
C PRO A 172 11.10 -5.42 -18.26
N HIS A 173 11.51 -5.39 -17.00
CA HIS A 173 10.63 -5.54 -15.85
C HIS A 173 10.44 -4.18 -15.17
N PRO A 174 9.32 -3.97 -14.44
CA PRO A 174 9.16 -2.75 -13.65
C PRO A 174 10.28 -2.60 -12.64
N VAL A 175 10.66 -1.34 -12.35
CA VAL A 175 11.54 -1.00 -11.24
C VAL A 175 10.77 -1.27 -9.94
N ILE A 176 11.33 -2.10 -9.07
CA ILE A 176 10.74 -2.35 -7.75
C ILE A 176 11.51 -1.54 -6.72
N GLU A 177 10.83 -0.61 -6.08
CA GLU A 177 11.35 0.20 -5.00
C GLU A 177 10.72 -0.27 -3.69
N ILE A 178 11.56 -0.46 -2.66
CA ILE A 178 11.10 -0.83 -1.32
C ILE A 178 11.52 0.29 -0.39
N ILE A 179 10.55 0.89 0.28
CA ILE A 179 10.76 2.00 1.22
C ILE A 179 10.53 1.46 2.63
N GLY A 180 11.50 1.67 3.52
CA GLY A 180 11.42 1.29 4.93
C GLY A 180 11.18 2.49 5.84
N ALA A 181 10.66 2.23 7.04
CA ALA A 181 10.71 3.22 8.12
C ALA A 181 12.18 3.54 8.43
N GLU A 182 12.53 4.83 8.40
CA GLU A 182 13.81 5.33 8.91
C GLU A 182 14.09 4.69 10.28
N PRO A 183 15.30 4.16 10.52
CA PRO A 183 15.65 3.64 11.82
C PRO A 183 15.47 4.78 12.82
N SER A 184 14.48 4.64 13.71
CA SER A 184 14.27 5.56 14.83
C SER A 184 15.63 5.86 15.42
N SER A 185 16.07 7.11 15.28
CA SER A 185 17.36 7.53 15.76
C SER A 185 17.43 7.17 17.24
N SER A 186 18.22 6.14 17.54
CA SER A 186 18.64 5.80 18.88
C SER A 186 19.16 7.09 19.49
N SER A 187 18.42 7.66 20.44
CA SER A 187 18.93 8.69 21.33
C SER A 187 19.96 8.03 22.24
N THR A 188 21.12 7.76 21.68
CA THR A 188 22.34 7.41 22.39
C THR A 188 22.98 8.70 22.84
N GLY A 189 22.93 8.95 24.14
CA GLY A 189 23.83 9.87 24.83
C GLY A 189 23.15 10.57 26.01
N GLU A 190 23.72 10.65 27.19
CA GLU A 190 25.03 10.23 27.70
C GLU A 190 24.88 10.12 29.22
N ASP A 191 25.38 9.02 29.80
CA ASP A 191 25.72 8.96 31.22
C ASP A 191 26.75 10.06 31.51
N SER A 192 26.36 11.09 32.28
CA SER A 192 27.33 11.99 32.91
C SER A 192 27.43 11.64 34.39
N SER A 193 28.42 10.80 34.68
CA SER A 193 29.04 10.72 36.00
C SER A 193 29.86 11.99 36.25
N GLY A 194 29.75 12.59 37.44
CA GLY A 194 30.75 13.55 37.90
C GLY A 194 30.30 14.52 39.00
N GLU A 195 30.80 14.25 40.21
CA GLU A 195 31.22 15.20 41.28
C GLU A 195 30.17 16.20 41.82
N GLY A 196 29.93 16.39 43.12
CA GLY A 196 30.76 16.29 44.31
C GLY A 196 30.44 17.50 45.22
N SER A 197 30.58 17.34 46.54
CA SER A 197 30.43 18.37 47.61
C SER A 197 29.00 18.77 48.01
N SER A 198 28.65 19.07 49.27
CA SER A 198 29.27 18.98 50.61
C SER A 198 28.20 19.46 51.63
N GLY A 199 28.37 19.14 52.92
CA GLY A 199 27.66 19.77 54.07
C GLY A 199 26.59 18.88 54.71
N GLY A 200 26.64 18.47 55.99
CA GLY A 200 27.30 19.06 57.16
C GLY A 200 26.30 19.86 57.99
N GLU A 201 26.09 19.43 59.25
CA GLU A 201 25.43 20.16 60.37
C GLU A 201 23.87 20.19 60.28
N ASP A 202 23.05 19.82 61.28
CA ASP A 202 23.17 19.57 62.74
C ASP A 202 22.20 18.42 63.13
#